data_AF-A0A506X5C4-F1
#
_entry.id   AF-A0A506X5C4-F1
#
_cell.length_a   1.000
_cell.length_b   1.000
_cell.length_c   1.000
_cell.angle_alpha   90.00
_cell.angle_beta   90.00
_cell.angle_gamma   90.00
#
_symmetry.space_group_name_H-M   'P 1'
#
loop_
_entity.id
_entity.type
_entity.pdbx_description
1 polymer ?
#
loop_
_entity_poly.entity_id
_entity_poly.type
_entity_poly.pdbx_seq_one_letter_code
_entity_poly.pdbx_strand_id
1 'polypeptide(L)' 'EGLRALDIPAFSVQYHPEAAAGPHDANYLFDRFRDMVAANLSEKKN' A
#
# COMPACT_ATOMS: atom_id res chain seq x y z
N GLU A 1 8.48 -3.58 9.17
CA GLU A 1 9.62 -3.79 8.25
C GLU A 1 9.10 -3.99 6.83
N GLY A 2 9.77 -3.41 5.82
CA GLY A 2 9.32 -3.42 4.42
C GLY A 2 10.18 -2.52 3.52
N LEU A 3 9.89 -2.51 2.21
CA LEU A 3 10.61 -1.73 1.20
C LEU A 3 9.67 -0.74 0.50
N ARG A 4 10.21 0.38 0.01
CA ARG A 4 9.54 1.29 -0.92
C ARG A 4 10.41 1.47 -2.17
N ALA A 5 9.78 1.49 -3.33
CA ALA A 5 10.46 1.95 -4.53
C ALA A 5 10.59 3.48 -4.51
N LEU A 6 11.65 3.99 -5.14
CA LEU A 6 11.90 5.43 -5.27
C LEU A 6 11.35 5.97 -6.60
N ASP A 7 11.41 5.16 -7.64
CA ASP A 7 11.13 5.59 -9.02
C ASP A 7 9.72 5.19 -9.51
N ILE A 8 9.06 4.26 -8.81
CA ILE A 8 7.72 3.80 -9.15
C ILE A 8 6.83 3.79 -7.90
N PRO A 9 5.51 3.99 -8.06
CA PRO A 9 4.56 3.94 -6.94
C PRO A 9 4.34 2.48 -6.52
N ALA A 10 5.28 1.94 -5.74
CA ALA A 10 5.26 0.57 -5.24
C ALA A 10 5.91 0.48 -3.85
N PHE A 11 5.40 -0.43 -3.02
CA PHE A 11 5.97 -0.76 -1.71
C PHE A 11 5.66 -2.22 -1.34
N SER A 12 6.38 -2.76 -0.37
CA SER A 12 6.15 -4.08 0.22
C SER A 12 6.31 -4.05 1.73
N VAL A 13 5.70 -5.02 2.40
CA VAL A 13 5.89 -5.30 3.83
C VAL A 13 6.19 -6.77 4.02
N GLN A 14 6.97 -7.10 5.06
CA GLN A 14 7.34 -8.49 5.36
C GLN A 14 6.29 -9.21 6.23
N TYR A 15 5.50 -8.45 6.99
CA TYR A 15 4.44 -8.98 7.83
C TYR A 15 3.10 -9.07 7.08
N HIS A 16 2.13 -9.74 7.70
CA HIS A 16 0.77 -9.88 7.19
C HIS A 16 -0.11 -8.69 7.65
N PRO A 17 -0.34 -7.68 6.79
CA PRO A 17 -1.17 -6.52 7.16
C PRO A 17 -2.65 -6.86 7.30
N GLU A 18 -3.11 -7.99 6.73
CA GLU A 18 -4.49 -8.47 6.78
C GLU A 18 -4.91 -9.00 8.16
N ALA A 19 -3.96 -9.16 9.08
CA ALA A 19 -4.19 -9.53 10.47
C ALA A 19 -5.21 -10.68 10.64
N ALA A 20 -4.83 -11.90 10.24
CA ALA A 20 -5.70 -13.07 10.38
C ALA A 20 -6.04 -13.40 11.84
N ALA A 21 -5.02 -13.58 12.70
CA ALA A 21 -5.14 -13.78 14.15
C ALA A 21 -4.11 -12.88 14.89
N GLY A 22 -4.11 -11.59 14.56
CA GLY A 22 -3.14 -10.62 15.07
C GLY A 22 -3.72 -9.21 15.16
N PRO A 23 -2.97 -8.23 15.71
CA PRO A 23 -3.43 -6.86 15.87
C PRO A 23 -3.59 -6.16 14.51
N HIS A 24 -4.61 -5.29 14.40
CA HIS A 24 -4.95 -4.55 13.17
C HIS A 24 -4.07 -3.31 12.92
N ASP A 25 -2.89 -3.25 13.52
CA ASP A 25 -1.99 -2.08 13.52
C ASP A 25 -1.43 -1.76 12.12
N ALA A 26 -1.62 -2.65 11.16
CA ALA A 26 -1.12 -2.56 9.79
C ALA A 26 -2.22 -2.31 8.72
N ASN A 27 -3.50 -2.23 9.10
CA ASN A 27 -4.61 -2.08 8.15
C ASN A 27 -4.51 -0.82 7.27
N TYR A 28 -3.88 0.24 7.78
CA TYR A 28 -3.68 1.50 7.04
C TYR A 28 -2.90 1.34 5.73
N LEU A 29 -2.15 0.24 5.57
CA LEU A 29 -1.42 -0.05 4.34
C LEU A 29 -2.36 -0.33 3.16
N PHE A 30 -3.57 -0.83 3.42
CA PHE A 30 -4.58 -1.02 2.37
C PHE A 30 -5.15 0.32 1.90
N ASP A 31 -5.42 1.27 2.80
CA ASP A 31 -5.83 2.63 2.42
C ASP A 31 -4.74 3.32 1.59
N ARG A 32 -3.48 3.22 2.04
CA ARG A 32 -2.33 3.74 1.29
C ARG A 32 -2.23 3.14 -0.11
N PHE A 33 -2.43 1.83 -0.26
CA PHE A 33 -2.44 1.17 -1.56
C PHE A 33 -3.60 1.66 -2.43
N ARG A 34 -4.81 1.78 -1.89
CA ARG A 34 -5.98 2.30 -2.61
C ARG A 34 -5.70 3.71 -3.15
N ASP A 35 -5.19 4.60 -2.32
CA ASP A 35 -4.95 6.00 -2.70
C ASP A 35 -3.88 6.10 -3.79
N MET A 36 -2.86 5.26 -3.72
CA MET A 36 -1.84 5.13 -4.76
C MET A 36 -2.42 4.69 -6.10
N VAL A 37 -3.30 3.68 -6.11
CA VAL A 37 -4.00 3.22 -7.32
C VAL A 37 -4.91 4.32 -7.88
N ALA A 38 -5.67 5.00 -7.03
CA ALA A 38 -6.56 6.08 -7.43
C ALA A 38 -5.80 7.24 -8.08
N ALA A 39 -4.67 7.66 -7.49
CA ALA A 39 -3.80 8.68 -8.06
C ALA A 39 -3.31 8.26 -9.45
N ASN A 40 -2.80 7.03 -9.59
CA ASN A 40 -2.28 6.53 -10.86
C ASN A 40 -3.36 6.44 -11.96
N LEU A 41 -4.59 6.08 -11.60
CA LEU A 41 -5.73 6.08 -12.53
C LEU A 41 -6.16 7.50 -12.93
N SER A 42 -6.00 8.50 -12.05
CA SER A 42 -6.29 9.89 -12.39
C SER A 42 -5.26 10.47 -13.36
N GLU A 43 -3.98 10.12 -13.20
CA GLU A 43 -2.90 10.53 -14.11
C GLU A 43 -3.09 9.98 -15.53
N LYS A 44 -3.59 8.75 -15.67
CA LYS A 44 -3.86 8.13 -16.99
C LYS A 44 -5.07 8.70 -17.72
N LYS A 45 -5.92 9.49 -17.06
CA LYS A 45 -7.11 10.11 -17.67
C LYS A 45 -6.84 11.50 -18.23
N ASN A 46 -5.69 12.10 -17.90
CA ASN A 46 -5.18 13.33 -18.49
C ASN A 46 -4.27 13.03 -19.69
#